data_AF-A0AAN5WPL1-F1
#
_entry.id   AF-A0AAN5WPL1-F1
#
_cell.length_a   1.000
_cell.length_b   1.000
_cell.length_c   1.000
_cell.angle_alpha   90.00
_cell.angle_beta   90.00
_cell.angle_gamma   90.00
#
_symmetry.space_group_name_H-M   'P 1'
#
loop_
_entity.id
_entity.type
_entity.pdbx_description
1 polymer ?
#
loop_
_entity_poly.entity_id
_entity_poly.type
_entity_poly.pdbx_seq_one_letter_code
_entity_poly.pdbx_strand_id
1 'polypeptide(L)' 'MKHPHDNIRVGAITFVYSVTKRGWVFPGLSVIRNPLKAQRLAEEINNKRGAVCTKHLLLN' A
#
# COMPACT_ATOMS: atom_id res chain seq x y z
N MET A 1 -3.28 12.12 -4.24
CA MET A 1 -2.58 12.02 -5.53
C MET A 1 -2.87 13.29 -6.31
N LYS A 2 -1.82 14.02 -6.75
CA LYS A 2 -1.91 15.22 -7.58
C LYS A 2 -1.63 14.93 -9.05
N HIS A 3 -0.82 13.90 -9.34
CA HIS A 3 -0.53 13.44 -10.69
C HIS A 3 -0.92 11.97 -10.91
N PRO A 4 -1.21 11.57 -12.16
CA PRO A 4 -1.58 10.18 -12.50
C PRO A 4 -0.52 9.12 -12.15
N HIS A 5 0.74 9.54 -12.00
CA HIS A 5 1.89 8.66 -11.74
C HIS A 5 2.48 8.86 -10.34
N ASP A 6 1.76 9.52 -9.45
CA ASP A 6 2.21 9.70 -8.07
C ASP A 6 2.31 8.34 -7.36
N ASN A 7 3.27 8.24 -6.46
CA ASN A 7 3.33 7.14 -5.50
C ASN A 7 2.11 7.19 -4.58
N ILE A 8 1.60 6.01 -4.24
CA ILE A 8 0.50 5.86 -3.30
C ILE A 8 1.10 5.54 -1.93
N ARG A 9 0.86 6.40 -0.95
CA ARG A 9 1.39 6.27 0.42
C ARG A 9 0.24 6.22 1.41
N VAL A 10 0.18 5.17 2.21
CA VAL A 10 -0.79 4.98 3.29
C VAL A 10 -0.05 4.47 4.51
N GLY A 11 0.12 5.35 5.51
CA GLY A 11 0.92 5.05 6.70
C GLY A 11 2.33 4.58 6.33
N ALA A 12 2.69 3.37 6.75
CA ALA A 12 3.98 2.75 6.46
C ALA A 12 4.03 2.02 5.10
N ILE A 13 2.91 1.96 4.36
CA ILE A 13 2.81 1.27 3.08
C ILE A 13 2.98 2.25 1.93
N THR A 14 3.86 1.91 0.99
CA THR A 14 4.10 2.71 -0.22
C THR A 14 4.06 1.83 -1.46
N PHE A 15 3.10 2.11 -2.34
CA PHE A 15 3.05 1.57 -3.69
C PHE A 15 3.74 2.56 -4.63
N VAL A 16 4.82 2.12 -5.28
CA VAL A 16 5.65 2.96 -6.14
C VAL A 16 5.16 2.85 -7.59
N TYR A 17 4.96 3.98 -8.26
CA TYR A 17 4.65 3.95 -9.69
C TYR A 17 5.89 3.53 -10.50
N SER A 18 5.74 2.49 -11.31
CA SER A 18 6.76 2.03 -12.24
C SER A 18 6.39 2.45 -13.65
N VAL A 19 7.23 3.29 -14.26
CA VAL A 19 7.08 3.73 -15.65
C VAL A 19 7.18 2.54 -16.60
N THR A 20 8.16 1.65 -16.39
CA THR A 20 8.37 0.46 -17.23
C THR A 20 7.19 -0.49 -17.20
N LYS A 21 6.59 -0.71 -16.02
CA LYS A 21 5.44 -1.62 -15.85
C LYS A 21 4.08 -0.92 -16.04
N ARG A 22 4.09 0.41 -16.21
CA ARG A 22 2.91 1.29 -16.35
C ARG A 22 1.88 1.04 -15.25
N GLY A 23 2.32 1.04 -14.00
CA GLY A 23 1.46 0.78 -12.85
C GLY A 23 2.21 0.79 -11.52
N TRP A 24 1.46 0.58 -10.44
CA TRP A 24 1.95 0.60 -9.07
C TRP A 24 2.47 -0.77 -8.64
N VAL A 25 3.63 -0.77 -8.00
CA VAL A 25 4.35 -1.97 -7.56
C VAL A 25 4.52 -1.93 -6.05
N PHE A 26 4.36 -3.09 -5.42
CA PHE A 26 4.65 -3.33 -4.02
C PHE A 26 5.34 -4.69 -3.87
N PRO A 27 6.32 -4.84 -2.96
CA PRO A 27 7.02 -6.12 -2.77
C PRO A 27 6.07 -7.28 -2.52
N GLY A 28 6.28 -8.40 -3.22
CA GLY A 28 5.46 -9.61 -3.08
C GLY A 28 4.08 -9.54 -3.76
N LEU A 29 3.76 -8.48 -4.50
CA LEU A 29 2.51 -8.35 -5.23
C LEU A 29 2.71 -8.15 -6.74
N SER A 30 1.71 -8.56 -7.51
CA SER A 30 1.61 -8.24 -8.93
C SER A 30 1.39 -6.75 -9.15
N VAL A 31 1.77 -6.26 -10.34
CA VAL A 31 1.58 -4.85 -10.73
C VAL A 31 0.09 -4.51 -10.74
N ILE A 32 -0.27 -3.40 -10.10
CA ILE A 32 -1.63 -2.89 -10.07
C ILE A 32 -1.69 -1.65 -10.96
N ARG A 33 -2.54 -1.66 -11.99
CA ARG A 33 -2.70 -0.51 -12.90
C ARG A 33 -3.85 0.43 -12.53
N ASN A 34 -4.73 -0.01 -11.63
CA ASN A 34 -5.83 0.82 -11.16
C ASN A 34 -5.39 1.53 -9.86
N PRO A 35 -5.30 2.87 -9.85
CA PRO A 35 -4.84 3.62 -8.67
C PRO A 35 -5.76 3.43 -7.46
N LEU A 36 -7.08 3.31 -7.66
CA LEU A 36 -8.03 3.10 -6.56
C LEU A 36 -7.85 1.72 -5.92
N LYS A 37 -7.55 0.70 -6.74
CA LYS A 37 -7.24 -0.65 -6.24
C LYS A 37 -5.93 -0.66 -5.44
N ALA A 38 -4.91 0.05 -5.92
CA ALA A 38 -3.64 0.19 -5.21
C ALA A 38 -3.80 0.94 -3.89
N GLN A 39 -4.61 2.01 -3.85
CA GLN A 39 -4.97 2.74 -2.63
C GLN A 39 -5.64 1.82 -1.60
N ARG A 40 -6.71 1.12 -2.00
CA ARG A 40 -7.43 0.21 -1.09
C ARG A 40 -6.53 -0.89 -0.53
N LEU A 41 -5.67 -1.46 -1.35
CA LEU A 41 -4.76 -2.50 -0.90
C LEU A 41 -3.68 -1.95 0.05
N ALA A 42 -3.22 -0.73 -0.17
CA ALA A 42 -2.31 -0.05 0.75
C ALA A 42 -2.96 0.16 2.12
N GLU A 43 -4.22 0.59 2.16
CA GLU A 43 -5.03 0.72 3.39
C GLU A 43 -5.21 -0.62 4.09
N GLU A 44 -5.57 -1.68 3.36
CA GLU A 44 -5.75 -3.02 3.92
C GLU A 44 -4.47 -3.56 4.57
N ILE A 45 -3.33 -3.43 3.88
CA ILE A 45 -2.03 -3.88 4.42
C ILE A 45 -1.63 -3.04 5.62
N ASN A 46 -1.82 -1.71 5.56
CA ASN A 46 -1.49 -0.82 6.68
C ASN A 46 -2.33 -1.15 7.91
N ASN A 47 -3.64 -1.40 7.73
CA ASN A 47 -4.55 -1.78 8.81
C ASN A 47 -4.21 -3.15 9.40
N LYS A 48 -3.86 -4.13 8.57
CA LYS A 48 -3.39 -5.44 9.05
C LYS A 48 -2.11 -5.32 9.87
N ARG A 49 -1.15 -4.49 9.44
CA ARG A 49 0.07 -4.21 10.23
C ARG A 49 -0.25 -3.56 11.57
N GLY A 50 -1.15 -2.58 11.59
CA GLY A 50 -1.61 -1.94 12.83
C GLY A 50 -2.31 -2.92 13.78
N ALA A 51 -3.13 -3.82 13.23
CA ALA A 51 -3.83 -4.85 14.02
C ALA A 51 -2.90 -5.93 14.59
N VAL A 52 -1.77 -6.21 13.94
CA VAL A 52 -0.74 -7.11 14.49
C VAL A 52 -0.02 -6.48 15.67
N CYS A 53 0.17 -5.16 15.68
CA CYS A 53 0.83 -4.45 16.78
C CYS A 53 -0.06 -4.34 18.03
N THR A 54 -1.38 -4.12 17.88
CA THR A 54 -2.29 -3.96 19.03
C THR A 54 -2.57 -5.26 19.78
N LYS A 55 -2.46 -6.43 19.13
CA LYS A 55 -2.63 -7.72 19.82
C LYS A 55 -1.43 -8.11 20.70
N HIS A 56 -0.25 -7.55 20.44
CA HIS A 56 0.94 -7.82 21.26
C HIS A 56 1.06 -6.87 22.46
N LEU A 57 0.37 -5.72 22.44
CA LEU A 57 0.45 -4.70 23.50
C LEU A 57 -0.69 -4.75 24.54
N LEU A 58 -1.67 -5.65 24.39
CA LEU A 58 -2.80 -5.82 25.31
C LEU A 58 -2.69 -7.05 26.23
N LEU A 59 -1.50 -7.66 26.36
CA LEU A 59 -1.24 -8.84 27.20
C LEU A 59 -0.36 -8.54 28.43
N ASN A 60 -0.34 -7.29 28.93
CA ASN A 60 0.26 -6.96 30.24
C ASN A 60 -0.82 -6.51 31.21
#